data_AF-A0A3M2LZT3-F1
#
_entry.id   AF-A0A3M2LZT3-F1
#
_cell.length_a   1.000
_cell.length_b   1.000
_cell.length_c   1.000
_cell.angle_alpha   90.00
_cell.angle_beta   90.00
_cell.angle_gamma   90.00
#
_symmetry.space_group_name_H-M   'P 1'
#
loop_
_entity.id
_entity.type
_entity.pdbx_description
1 polymer ?
#
loop_
_entity_poly.entity_id
_entity_poly.type
_entity_poly.pdbx_seq_one_letter_code
_entity_poly.pdbx_strand_id
1 'polypeptide(L)'
;MTDLYIVSFDECDDRTLTGRVHLYNPDAASFPKGKTFPAQLLMDAWSMMLNGFSFEQAPFDRDEGVRLASEASGAAAMRELEELLFGKRVWVDAGGHLLKEGSKKLREPRVKASEVYKDDLHPYGGIGREDGRHFVTLRPKPDEFRRRADGMIMSYDLGRPANLPQGRPPERLHEDALYELLDRPFEERPYAPFTVKVTSARHLEPLAGGMRWRTALSGQLPEL
;
A
#
# COMPACT_ATOMS: atom_id res chain seq x y z
N MET A 1 -11.45 0.41 -6.96
CA MET A 1 -11.16 -0.83 -6.22
C MET A 1 -11.88 -0.71 -4.90
N THR A 2 -12.53 -1.77 -4.43
CA THR A 2 -13.28 -1.75 -3.16
C THR A 2 -12.31 -1.98 -2.01
N ASP A 3 -12.43 -1.21 -0.93
CA ASP A 3 -11.65 -1.46 0.28
C ASP A 3 -12.03 -2.80 0.89
N LEU A 4 -11.04 -3.58 1.32
CA LEU A 4 -11.22 -4.93 1.87
C LEU A 4 -11.10 -4.94 3.39
N TYR A 5 -10.18 -4.12 3.91
CA TYR A 5 -9.81 -4.10 5.32
C TYR A 5 -9.82 -2.69 5.89
N ILE A 6 -10.05 -2.58 7.20
CA ILE A 6 -9.59 -1.44 7.99
C ILE A 6 -8.33 -1.90 8.73
N VAL A 7 -7.25 -1.14 8.61
CA VAL A 7 -5.99 -1.41 9.29
C VAL A 7 -5.75 -0.34 10.33
N SER A 8 -5.29 -0.74 11.51
CA SER A 8 -4.81 0.18 12.54
C SER A 8 -3.43 -0.23 13.04
N PHE A 9 -2.59 0.75 13.34
CA PHE A 9 -1.31 0.56 14.01
C PHE A 9 -1.50 0.89 15.48
N ASP A 10 -1.15 -0.05 16.35
CA ASP A 10 -1.29 0.10 17.79
C ASP A 10 -0.02 0.73 18.36
N GLU A 11 1.14 0.20 17.99
CA GLU A 11 2.45 0.67 18.46
C GLU A 11 3.51 0.52 17.35
N CYS A 12 4.46 1.47 17.32
CA CYS A 12 5.60 1.47 16.42
C CYS A 12 6.87 1.77 17.24
N ASP A 13 7.77 0.78 17.37
CA ASP A 13 8.99 0.89 18.15
C ASP A 13 10.19 0.29 17.40
N ASP A 14 11.21 1.11 17.14
CA ASP A 14 12.42 0.80 16.36
C ASP A 14 12.11 0.07 15.04
N ARG A 15 12.17 -1.26 15.07
CA ARG A 15 11.97 -2.16 13.92
C ARG A 15 10.74 -3.02 14.03
N THR A 16 9.88 -2.77 15.02
CA THR A 16 8.68 -3.54 15.30
C THR A 16 7.46 -2.66 15.18
N LEU A 17 6.47 -3.17 14.45
CA LEU A 17 5.17 -2.55 14.32
C LEU A 17 4.11 -3.55 14.75
N THR A 18 3.20 -3.15 15.63
CA THR A 18 2.04 -3.93 16.02
C THR A 18 0.76 -3.23 15.56
N GLY A 19 -0.29 -4.01 15.32
CA GLY A 19 -1.54 -3.45 14.86
C GLY A 19 -2.62 -4.50 14.72
N ARG A 20 -3.73 -4.07 14.11
CA ARG A 20 -4.90 -4.91 13.85
C ARG A 20 -5.36 -4.72 12.41
N VAL A 21 -5.71 -5.83 11.79
CA VAL A 21 -6.44 -5.85 10.51
C VAL A 21 -7.87 -6.28 10.81
N HIS A 22 -8.83 -5.44 10.45
CA HIS A 22 -10.26 -5.69 10.57
C HIS A 22 -10.83 -6.01 9.19
N LEU A 23 -11.78 -6.95 9.13
CA LEU A 23 -12.57 -7.12 7.92
C LEU A 23 -13.44 -5.87 7.74
N TYR A 24 -13.50 -5.36 6.52
CA TYR A 24 -14.34 -4.22 6.17
C TYR A 24 -15.37 -4.57 5.10
N ASN A 25 -15.01 -5.48 4.19
CA ASN A 25 -15.87 -5.90 3.10
C ASN A 25 -15.95 -7.44 3.06
N PRO A 26 -17.12 -8.04 2.73
CA PRO A 26 -17.24 -9.48 2.62
C PRO A 26 -16.33 -10.12 1.55
N ASP A 27 -15.90 -9.36 0.55
CA ASP A 27 -14.90 -9.79 -0.44
C ASP A 27 -13.54 -10.11 0.20
N ALA A 28 -13.28 -9.63 1.42
CA ALA A 28 -12.14 -10.03 2.22
C ALA A 28 -12.31 -11.46 2.74
N ALA A 29 -12.03 -12.44 1.87
CA ALA A 29 -12.25 -13.86 2.14
C ALA A 29 -11.48 -14.40 3.36
N SER A 30 -10.35 -13.78 3.75
CA SER A 30 -9.55 -14.19 4.91
C SER A 30 -8.58 -13.08 5.33
N PHE A 31 -8.04 -13.17 6.56
CA PHE A 31 -6.96 -12.28 6.98
C PHE A 31 -5.64 -12.61 6.24
N PRO A 32 -4.91 -11.61 5.70
CA PRO A 32 -3.69 -11.86 4.93
C PRO A 32 -2.55 -12.41 5.79
N LYS A 33 -1.93 -13.52 5.34
CA LYS A 33 -0.87 -14.24 6.07
C LYS A 33 0.54 -14.07 5.48
N GLY A 34 0.65 -13.61 4.24
CA GLY A 34 1.94 -13.50 3.53
C GLY A 34 2.69 -12.21 3.88
N LYS A 35 4.03 -12.25 3.82
CA LYS A 35 4.91 -11.07 4.05
C LYS A 35 4.70 -9.92 3.06
N THR A 36 4.11 -10.19 1.91
CA THR A 36 3.72 -9.16 0.94
C THR A 36 2.68 -8.20 1.51
N PHE A 37 1.77 -8.67 2.36
CA PHE A 37 0.74 -7.82 2.95
C PHE A 37 1.31 -6.71 3.84
N PRO A 38 2.12 -6.99 4.89
CA PRO A 38 2.68 -5.91 5.69
C PRO A 38 3.57 -4.97 4.87
N ALA A 39 4.31 -5.47 3.86
CA ALA A 39 5.06 -4.59 2.97
C ALA A 39 4.15 -3.63 2.19
N GLN A 40 3.01 -4.12 1.69
CA GLN A 40 1.98 -3.29 1.06
C GLN A 40 1.41 -2.26 2.05
N LEU A 41 1.15 -2.62 3.31
CA LEU A 41 0.62 -1.69 4.31
C LEU A 41 1.58 -0.54 4.64
N LEU A 42 2.88 -0.85 4.83
CA LEU A 42 3.88 0.19 5.11
C LEU A 42 4.00 1.17 3.95
N MET A 43 4.01 0.65 2.72
CA MET A 43 4.05 1.43 1.49
C MET A 43 2.78 2.27 1.30
N ASP A 44 1.60 1.70 1.57
CA ASP A 44 0.30 2.37 1.46
C ASP A 44 0.19 3.52 2.46
N ALA A 45 0.50 3.28 3.74
CA ALA A 45 0.51 4.31 4.77
C ALA A 45 1.48 5.45 4.41
N TRP A 46 2.70 5.13 3.95
CA TRP A 46 3.65 6.13 3.49
C TRP A 46 3.13 6.93 2.29
N SER A 47 2.55 6.28 1.28
CA SER A 47 2.00 6.95 0.10
C SER A 47 0.82 7.84 0.47
N MET A 48 -0.06 7.38 1.36
CA MET A 48 -1.17 8.17 1.88
C MET A 48 -0.67 9.44 2.58
N MET A 49 0.33 9.31 3.47
CA MET A 49 0.94 10.45 4.13
C MET A 49 1.58 11.41 3.13
N LEU A 50 2.39 10.91 2.19
CA LEU A 50 3.12 11.73 1.21
C LEU A 50 2.18 12.55 0.33
N ASN A 51 1.03 11.98 -0.05
CA ASN A 51 0.03 12.65 -0.89
C ASN A 51 -0.96 13.49 -0.06
N GLY A 52 -0.82 13.50 1.27
CA GLY A 52 -1.71 14.21 2.18
C GLY A 52 -3.14 13.66 2.16
N PHE A 53 -3.31 12.36 1.95
CA PHE A 53 -4.60 11.71 2.12
C PHE A 53 -4.93 11.59 3.61
N SER A 54 -6.22 11.69 3.93
CA SER A 54 -6.67 11.60 5.31
C SER A 54 -6.71 10.15 5.79
N PHE A 55 -6.21 9.94 7.00
CA PHE A 55 -6.49 8.74 7.78
C PHE A 55 -7.83 8.89 8.48
N GLU A 56 -8.50 7.78 8.79
CA GLU A 56 -9.65 7.82 9.71
C GLU A 56 -9.22 8.26 11.11
N GLN A 57 -7.98 7.93 11.48
CA GLN A 57 -7.33 8.34 12.72
C GLN A 57 -5.83 8.45 12.47
N ALA A 58 -5.21 9.51 12.95
CA ALA A 58 -3.76 9.66 12.98
C ALA A 58 -3.38 10.57 14.16
N PRO A 59 -2.18 10.39 14.75
CA PRO A 59 -1.68 11.25 15.82
C PRO A 59 -1.05 12.56 15.30
N PHE A 60 -1.18 12.83 14.00
CA PHE A 60 -0.64 13.99 13.29
C PHE A 60 -1.68 14.53 12.31
N ASP A 61 -1.54 15.80 11.93
CA ASP A 61 -2.34 16.39 10.86
C ASP A 61 -1.79 16.08 9.46
N ARG A 62 -2.50 16.54 8.42
CA ARG A 62 -2.14 16.30 7.03
C ARG A 62 -0.74 16.83 6.67
N ASP A 63 -0.43 18.06 7.07
CA ASP A 63 0.81 18.73 6.66
C ASP A 63 2.01 18.12 7.38
N GLU A 64 1.84 17.77 8.66
CA GLU A 64 2.81 17.01 9.41
C GLU A 64 3.04 15.62 8.80
N GLY A 65 1.98 14.91 8.40
CA GLY A 65 2.10 13.62 7.72
C GLY A 65 2.92 13.70 6.43
N VAL A 66 2.63 14.69 5.56
CA VAL A 66 3.41 14.92 4.33
C VAL A 66 4.88 15.17 4.64
N ARG A 67 5.16 16.01 5.65
CA ARG A 67 6.54 16.29 6.07
C ARG A 67 7.24 15.02 6.55
N LEU A 68 6.63 14.26 7.46
CA LEU A 68 7.19 13.01 8.00
C LEU A 68 7.51 12.01 6.88
N ALA A 69 6.58 11.78 5.94
CA ALA A 69 6.78 10.84 4.84
C ALA A 69 7.82 11.31 3.81
N SER A 70 7.93 12.62 3.57
CA SER A 70 8.91 13.18 2.62
C SER A 70 10.33 13.23 3.17
N GLU A 71 10.49 13.47 4.47
CA GLU A 71 11.79 13.57 5.15
C GLU A 71 12.33 12.19 5.62
N ALA A 72 11.49 11.15 5.63
CA ALA A 72 11.87 9.81 6.05
C ALA A 72 13.06 9.26 5.25
N SER A 73 14.07 8.73 5.94
CA SER A 73 15.27 8.18 5.29
C SER A 73 14.96 6.93 4.45
N GLY A 74 13.86 6.25 4.75
CA GLY A 74 13.32 5.13 3.98
C GLY A 74 12.48 5.49 2.76
N ALA A 75 12.20 6.78 2.48
CA ALA A 75 11.26 7.20 1.43
C ALA A 75 11.61 6.68 0.04
N ALA A 76 12.89 6.58 -0.31
CA ALA A 76 13.32 6.02 -1.60
C ALA A 76 12.94 4.54 -1.75
N ALA A 77 13.03 3.75 -0.68
CA ALA A 77 12.64 2.35 -0.69
C ALA A 77 11.12 2.18 -0.78
N MET A 78 10.35 3.04 -0.12
CA MET A 78 8.88 3.01 -0.22
C MET A 78 8.41 3.40 -1.62
N ARG A 79 9.04 4.41 -2.24
CA ARG A 79 8.79 4.76 -3.65
C ARG A 79 9.11 3.60 -4.59
N GLU A 80 10.23 2.92 -4.37
CA GLU A 80 10.60 1.74 -5.16
C GLU A 80 9.52 0.65 -5.05
N LEU A 81 9.03 0.35 -3.85
CA LEU A 81 7.95 -0.62 -3.65
C LEU A 81 6.66 -0.21 -4.36
N GLU A 82 6.28 1.07 -4.29
CA GLU A 82 5.11 1.62 -4.98
C GLU A 82 5.24 1.48 -6.51
N GLU A 83 6.40 1.84 -7.06
CA GLU A 83 6.68 1.68 -8.50
C GLU A 83 6.69 0.21 -8.94
N LEU A 84 7.16 -0.71 -8.09
CA LEU A 84 7.12 -2.14 -8.39
C LEU A 84 5.70 -2.70 -8.34
N LEU A 85 4.85 -2.23 -7.43
CA LEU A 85 3.49 -2.75 -7.26
C LEU A 85 2.48 -2.15 -8.25
N PHE A 86 2.52 -0.84 -8.47
CA PHE A 86 1.58 -0.12 -9.32
C PHE A 86 2.14 0.25 -10.69
N GLY A 87 3.44 0.03 -10.89
CA GLY A 87 4.15 0.42 -12.10
C GLY A 87 4.75 1.81 -11.98
N LYS A 88 5.96 1.97 -12.53
CA LYS A 88 6.65 3.27 -12.55
C LYS A 88 5.93 4.25 -13.45
N ARG A 89 5.69 5.47 -12.97
CA ARG A 89 5.20 6.59 -13.80
C ARG A 89 6.37 7.19 -14.58
N VAL A 90 6.18 7.32 -15.88
CA VAL A 90 7.12 7.99 -16.79
C VAL A 90 6.44 9.21 -17.38
N TRP A 91 7.00 10.38 -17.10
CA TRP A 91 6.45 11.66 -17.54
C TRP A 91 6.65 11.90 -19.03
N VAL A 92 5.59 12.30 -19.71
CA VAL A 92 5.55 12.57 -21.15
C VAL A 92 4.87 13.90 -21.46
N ASP A 93 5.16 14.45 -22.65
CA ASP A 93 4.34 15.51 -23.23
C ASP A 93 3.01 14.98 -23.77
N ALA A 94 2.15 15.86 -24.29
CA ALA A 94 0.88 15.48 -24.90
C ALA A 94 1.03 14.56 -26.14
N GLY A 95 2.21 14.53 -26.76
CA GLY A 95 2.55 13.65 -27.89
C GLY A 95 3.23 12.34 -27.47
N GLY A 96 3.35 12.05 -26.18
CA GLY A 96 3.97 10.84 -25.65
C GLY A 96 5.51 10.86 -25.61
N HIS A 97 6.16 12.01 -25.79
CA HIS A 97 7.62 12.14 -25.73
C HIS A 97 8.11 12.29 -24.30
N LEU A 98 9.23 11.64 -23.99
CA LEU A 98 9.79 11.64 -22.63
C LEU A 98 10.18 13.05 -22.17
N LEU A 99 9.82 13.37 -20.93
CA LEU A 99 10.29 14.56 -20.23
C LEU A 99 11.58 14.26 -19.44
N LYS A 100 12.36 15.29 -19.15
CA LYS A 100 13.44 15.20 -18.16
C LYS A 100 12.85 14.98 -16.77
N GLU A 101 13.52 14.17 -15.97
CA GLU A 101 13.12 13.89 -14.59
C GLU A 101 12.97 15.18 -13.79
N GLY A 102 11.87 15.29 -13.02
CA GLY A 102 11.55 16.49 -12.25
C GLY A 102 11.23 17.74 -13.07
N SER A 103 11.10 17.65 -14.40
CA SER A 103 10.93 18.80 -15.29
C SER A 103 9.73 18.68 -16.23
N LYS A 104 9.28 19.82 -16.76
CA LYS A 104 8.34 19.90 -17.90
C LYS A 104 9.06 19.96 -19.26
N LYS A 105 10.40 19.96 -19.26
CA LYS A 105 11.21 20.03 -20.48
C LYS A 105 11.36 18.65 -21.11
N LEU A 106 11.36 18.60 -22.44
CA LEU A 106 11.65 17.39 -23.20
C LEU A 106 13.06 16.86 -22.88
N ARG A 107 13.17 15.53 -22.82
CA ARG A 107 14.44 14.83 -22.81
C ARG A 107 15.05 14.91 -24.21
N GLU A 108 16.37 15.07 -24.26
CA GLU A 108 17.14 14.96 -25.51
C GLU A 108 17.92 13.63 -25.52
N PRO A 109 17.92 12.87 -26.64
CA PRO A 109 17.14 13.13 -27.85
C PRO A 109 15.64 12.95 -27.62
N ARG A 110 14.82 13.67 -28.40
CA ARG A 110 13.36 13.53 -28.37
C ARG A 110 12.94 12.12 -28.81
N VAL A 111 12.44 11.33 -27.87
CA VAL A 111 12.00 9.94 -28.09
C VAL A 111 10.64 9.70 -27.44
N LYS A 112 9.84 8.81 -28.04
CA LYS A 112 8.53 8.44 -27.47
C LYS A 112 8.67 7.37 -26.39
N ALA A 113 7.83 7.45 -25.37
CA ALA A 113 7.76 6.41 -24.34
C ALA A 113 7.40 5.03 -24.93
N SER A 114 6.55 4.99 -25.97
CA SER A 114 6.18 3.76 -26.66
C SER A 114 7.31 3.10 -27.45
N GLU A 115 8.34 3.87 -27.80
CA GLU A 115 9.53 3.35 -28.48
C GLU A 115 10.54 2.82 -27.46
N VAL A 116 10.73 3.55 -26.35
CA VAL A 116 11.70 3.21 -25.31
C VAL A 116 11.23 2.06 -24.42
N TYR A 117 9.93 2.01 -24.08
CA TYR A 117 9.36 1.08 -23.10
C TYR A 117 8.35 0.12 -23.73
N LYS A 118 8.46 -0.17 -25.03
CA LYS A 118 7.45 -0.91 -25.80
C LYS A 118 6.89 -2.15 -25.08
N ASP A 119 7.77 -2.99 -24.54
CA ASP A 119 7.40 -4.24 -23.88
C ASP A 119 7.08 -4.08 -22.39
N ASP A 120 7.45 -2.92 -21.83
CA ASP A 120 7.27 -2.53 -20.43
C ASP A 120 6.08 -1.59 -20.22
N LEU A 121 5.28 -1.24 -21.23
CA LEU A 121 4.08 -0.44 -21.02
C LEU A 121 3.01 -1.25 -20.27
N HIS A 122 2.25 -0.57 -19.40
CA HIS A 122 1.15 -1.20 -18.68
C HIS A 122 0.08 -1.72 -19.67
N PRO A 123 -0.31 -3.00 -19.58
CA PRO A 123 -1.14 -3.66 -20.61
C PRO A 123 -2.54 -3.04 -20.76
N TYR A 124 -3.07 -2.48 -19.68
CA TYR A 124 -4.41 -1.88 -19.66
C TYR A 124 -4.44 -0.35 -19.83
N GLY A 125 -3.36 0.26 -20.32
CA GLY A 125 -3.31 1.71 -20.58
C GLY A 125 -3.13 2.52 -19.30
N GLY A 126 -1.88 2.69 -18.87
CA GLY A 126 -1.52 3.48 -17.69
C GLY A 126 -1.34 4.97 -17.98
N ILE A 127 -2.19 5.58 -18.79
CA ILE A 127 -2.05 6.99 -19.19
C ILE A 127 -2.81 7.86 -18.19
N GLY A 128 -2.15 8.87 -17.62
CA GLY A 128 -2.77 9.79 -16.67
C GLY A 128 -2.23 11.20 -16.79
N ARG A 129 -2.78 12.09 -15.95
CA ARG A 129 -2.35 13.47 -15.83
C ARG A 129 -2.31 13.87 -14.35
N GLU A 130 -1.22 14.51 -13.95
CA GLU A 130 -0.98 14.97 -12.57
C GLU A 130 -0.13 16.25 -12.63
N ASP A 131 -0.50 17.27 -11.86
CA ASP A 131 0.08 18.63 -11.88
C ASP A 131 0.22 19.23 -13.29
N GLY A 132 -0.76 18.93 -14.13
CA GLY A 132 -0.81 19.37 -15.52
C GLY A 132 0.16 18.64 -16.47
N ARG A 133 0.92 17.65 -16.01
CA ARG A 133 1.83 16.82 -16.82
C ARG A 133 1.18 15.48 -17.16
N HIS A 134 1.45 14.96 -18.36
CA HIS A 134 1.02 13.63 -18.75
C HIS A 134 2.03 12.59 -18.26
N PHE A 135 1.57 11.40 -17.91
CA PHE A 135 2.43 10.26 -17.66
C PHE A 135 1.88 9.01 -18.33
N VAL A 136 2.79 8.08 -18.61
CA VAL A 136 2.46 6.68 -18.89
C VAL A 136 3.00 5.82 -17.76
N THR A 137 2.29 4.77 -17.42
CA THR A 137 2.69 3.84 -16.36
C THR A 137 3.31 2.62 -17.01
N LEU A 138 4.45 2.19 -16.47
CA LEU A 138 5.10 0.95 -16.86
C LEU A 138 4.38 -0.25 -16.22
N ARG A 139 4.63 -1.44 -16.74
CA ARG A 139 4.12 -2.69 -16.24
C ARG A 139 4.63 -2.89 -14.79
N PRO A 140 3.75 -3.25 -13.85
CA PRO A 140 4.19 -3.61 -12.51
C PRO A 140 5.13 -4.82 -12.53
N LYS A 141 5.91 -4.99 -11.47
CA LYS A 141 6.89 -6.07 -11.32
C LYS A 141 6.63 -6.82 -10.02
N PRO A 142 5.52 -7.58 -9.93
CA PRO A 142 5.09 -8.22 -8.69
C PRO A 142 6.12 -9.20 -8.12
N ASP A 143 6.86 -9.92 -8.98
CA ASP A 143 7.91 -10.83 -8.49
C ASP A 143 9.09 -10.09 -7.85
N GLU A 144 9.46 -8.92 -8.39
CA GLU A 144 10.49 -8.07 -7.78
C GLU A 144 9.95 -7.41 -6.51
N PHE A 145 8.69 -6.96 -6.50
CA PHE A 145 8.03 -6.51 -5.28
C PHE A 145 8.10 -7.57 -4.18
N ARG A 146 7.77 -8.83 -4.51
CA ARG A 146 7.85 -9.96 -3.56
C ARG A 146 9.27 -10.13 -3.02
N ARG A 147 10.29 -10.14 -3.88
CA ARG A 147 11.70 -10.22 -3.47
C ARG A 147 12.10 -9.09 -2.52
N ARG A 148 11.68 -7.86 -2.81
CA ARG A 148 11.95 -6.70 -1.94
C ARG A 148 11.19 -6.76 -0.62
N ALA A 149 9.93 -7.19 -0.65
CA ALA A 149 9.15 -7.44 0.55
C ALA A 149 9.81 -8.49 1.45
N ASP A 150 10.32 -9.59 0.90
CA ASP A 150 11.02 -10.62 1.66
C ASP A 150 12.34 -10.11 2.27
N GLY A 151 13.04 -9.22 1.58
CA GLY A 151 14.24 -8.54 2.10
C GLY A 151 13.94 -7.43 3.12
N MET A 152 12.73 -6.87 3.13
CA MET A 152 12.31 -5.81 4.06
C MET A 152 11.66 -6.38 5.32
N ILE A 153 10.79 -7.38 5.18
CA ILE A 153 9.99 -7.97 6.26
C ILE A 153 10.71 -9.20 6.83
N MET A 154 11.35 -9.02 7.99
CA MET A 154 12.03 -10.11 8.70
C MET A 154 11.03 -11.17 9.16
N SER A 155 9.97 -10.74 9.83
CA SER A 155 8.88 -11.60 10.30
C SER A 155 7.55 -10.88 10.25
N TYR A 156 6.50 -11.67 10.04
CA TYR A 156 5.12 -11.23 10.14
C TYR A 156 4.36 -12.33 10.88
N ASP A 157 3.89 -12.01 12.07
CA ASP A 157 3.08 -12.90 12.89
C ASP A 157 1.65 -12.37 12.91
N LEU A 158 0.73 -13.19 12.42
CA LEU A 158 -0.70 -12.90 12.45
C LEU A 158 -1.30 -13.69 13.60
N GLY A 159 -1.71 -12.97 14.64
CA GLY A 159 -2.31 -13.55 15.82
C GLY A 159 -3.68 -14.17 15.54
N ARG A 160 -4.22 -14.82 16.57
CA ARG A 160 -5.52 -15.47 16.47
C ARG A 160 -6.61 -14.41 16.24
N PRO A 161 -7.48 -14.58 15.22
CA PRO A 161 -8.61 -13.69 15.03
C PRO A 161 -9.53 -13.64 16.26
N ALA A 162 -10.02 -12.45 16.55
CA ALA A 162 -10.94 -12.14 17.64
C ALA A 162 -12.29 -11.64 17.07
N ASN A 163 -13.28 -11.54 17.95
CA ASN A 163 -14.64 -11.07 17.62
C ASN A 163 -15.36 -11.89 16.51
N LEU A 164 -14.96 -13.16 16.34
CA LEU A 164 -15.63 -14.08 15.41
C LEU A 164 -16.67 -14.95 16.13
N PRO A 165 -17.85 -15.16 15.53
CA PRO A 165 -18.88 -16.00 16.12
C PRO A 165 -18.38 -17.44 16.24
N GLN A 166 -18.49 -17.99 17.45
CA GLN A 166 -18.07 -19.36 17.79
C GLN A 166 -16.59 -19.66 17.46
N GLY A 167 -15.74 -18.63 17.30
CA GLY A 167 -14.35 -18.79 16.88
C GLY A 167 -14.17 -19.40 15.49
N ARG A 168 -15.23 -19.42 14.66
CA ARG A 168 -15.13 -19.89 13.27
C ARG A 168 -14.36 -18.86 12.45
N PRO A 169 -13.46 -19.30 11.56
CA PRO A 169 -12.73 -18.38 10.72
C PRO A 169 -13.68 -17.71 9.70
N PRO A 170 -13.39 -16.48 9.24
CA PRO A 170 -14.27 -15.71 8.36
C PRO A 170 -14.66 -16.46 7.09
N GLU A 171 -13.73 -17.21 6.49
CA GLU A 171 -13.93 -17.99 5.26
C GLU A 171 -15.00 -19.09 5.38
N ARG A 172 -15.48 -19.38 6.60
CA ARG A 172 -16.54 -20.37 6.86
C ARG A 172 -17.88 -19.74 7.24
N LEU A 173 -17.98 -18.42 7.22
CA LEU A 173 -19.22 -17.70 7.50
C LEU A 173 -20.01 -17.53 6.20
N HIS A 174 -21.33 -17.56 6.30
CA HIS A 174 -22.20 -17.15 5.21
C HIS A 174 -22.06 -15.64 4.99
N GLU A 175 -22.26 -15.18 3.76
CA GLU A 175 -22.11 -13.76 3.40
C GLU A 175 -22.99 -12.85 4.27
N ASP A 176 -24.27 -13.20 4.48
CA ASP A 176 -25.18 -12.46 5.36
C ASP A 176 -24.65 -12.33 6.81
N ALA A 177 -24.06 -13.41 7.34
CA ALA A 177 -23.47 -13.39 8.67
C ALA A 177 -22.22 -12.49 8.73
N LEU A 178 -21.51 -12.32 7.61
CA LEU A 178 -20.39 -11.40 7.50
C LEU A 178 -20.87 -9.95 7.48
N TYR A 179 -21.93 -9.62 6.72
CA TYR A 179 -22.53 -8.28 6.76
C TYR A 179 -22.98 -7.87 8.17
N GLU A 180 -23.67 -8.75 8.90
CA GLU A 180 -24.07 -8.48 10.28
C GLU A 180 -22.89 -8.20 11.22
N LEU A 181 -21.73 -8.81 10.96
CA LEU A 181 -20.50 -8.54 11.72
C LEU A 181 -19.86 -7.20 11.33
N LEU A 182 -19.96 -6.81 10.06
CA LEU A 182 -19.38 -5.58 9.53
C LEU A 182 -20.21 -4.34 9.90
N ASP A 183 -21.51 -4.50 10.16
CA ASP A 183 -22.39 -3.41 10.64
C ASP A 183 -22.17 -3.04 12.11
N ARG A 184 -21.37 -3.83 12.84
CA ARG A 184 -21.07 -3.58 14.26
C ARG A 184 -20.18 -2.34 14.45
N PRO A 185 -20.19 -1.74 15.66
CA PRO A 185 -19.18 -0.78 16.08
C PRO A 185 -17.77 -1.32 15.83
N PHE A 186 -16.83 -0.42 15.50
CA PHE A 186 -15.48 -0.79 15.05
C PHE A 186 -14.76 -1.76 16.02
N GLU A 187 -14.91 -1.54 17.32
CA GLU A 187 -14.31 -2.30 18.41
C GLU A 187 -14.85 -3.74 18.50
N GLU A 188 -16.05 -3.98 17.97
CA GLU A 188 -16.74 -5.27 17.96
C GLU A 188 -16.59 -6.01 16.63
N ARG A 189 -15.99 -5.38 15.61
CA ARG A 189 -15.77 -6.02 14.31
C ARG A 189 -14.73 -7.13 14.42
N PRO A 190 -14.83 -8.18 13.58
CA PRO A 190 -13.78 -9.20 13.46
C PRO A 190 -12.44 -8.58 13.10
N TYR A 191 -11.40 -8.97 13.83
CA TYR A 191 -10.04 -8.53 13.55
C TYR A 191 -9.02 -9.63 13.86
N ALA A 192 -7.83 -9.49 13.30
CA ALA A 192 -6.66 -10.25 13.70
C ALA A 192 -5.54 -9.27 14.11
N PRO A 193 -4.96 -9.41 15.31
CA PRO A 193 -3.79 -8.63 15.67
C PRO A 193 -2.58 -9.13 14.87
N PHE A 194 -1.63 -8.26 14.60
CA PHE A 194 -0.39 -8.63 13.93
C PHE A 194 0.82 -7.99 14.59
N THR A 195 1.98 -8.61 14.35
CA THR A 195 3.29 -8.05 14.64
C THR A 195 4.18 -8.19 13.42
N VAL A 196 4.76 -7.09 12.98
CA VAL A 196 5.72 -7.02 11.86
C VAL A 196 7.07 -6.63 12.41
N LYS A 197 8.12 -7.33 11.99
CA LYS A 197 9.51 -6.87 12.18
C LYS A 197 10.15 -6.58 10.85
N VAL A 198 10.76 -5.41 10.73
CA VAL A 198 11.47 -4.97 9.52
C VAL A 198 12.98 -5.06 9.67
N THR A 199 13.69 -5.13 8.56
CA THR A 199 15.15 -5.20 8.56
C THR A 199 15.83 -3.91 9.02
N SER A 200 15.17 -2.76 8.87
CA SER A 200 15.70 -1.45 9.25
C SER A 200 14.60 -0.50 9.73
N ALA A 201 14.86 0.24 10.81
CA ALA A 201 13.91 1.18 11.43
C ALA A 201 13.45 2.28 10.47
N ARG A 202 14.28 2.60 9.46
CA ARG A 202 13.94 3.55 8.39
C ARG A 202 12.66 3.24 7.63
N HIS A 203 12.25 1.97 7.62
CA HIS A 203 11.00 1.55 6.96
C HIS A 203 9.76 1.89 7.80
N LEU A 204 9.93 2.21 9.09
CA LEU A 204 8.86 2.58 10.01
C LEU A 204 8.94 4.05 10.47
N GLU A 205 10.06 4.75 10.20
CA GLU A 205 10.30 6.15 10.60
C GLU A 205 9.10 7.11 10.48
N PRO A 206 8.34 7.16 9.37
CA PRO A 206 7.21 8.08 9.27
C PRO A 206 5.96 7.59 9.99
N LEU A 207 5.92 6.33 10.43
CA LEU A 207 4.72 5.68 10.94
C LEU A 207 4.62 5.83 12.47
N ALA A 208 3.39 5.88 12.96
CA ALA A 208 3.11 6.01 14.39
C ALA A 208 1.96 5.10 14.83
N GLY A 209 1.96 4.75 16.11
CA GLY A 209 0.78 4.15 16.75
C GLY A 209 -0.41 5.11 16.72
N GLY A 210 -1.62 4.57 16.63
CA GLY A 210 -2.87 5.32 16.49
C GLY A 210 -3.27 5.65 15.06
N MET A 211 -2.51 5.25 14.04
CA MET A 211 -2.91 5.37 12.63
C MET A 211 -4.02 4.37 12.29
N ARG A 212 -5.05 4.79 11.54
CA ARG A 212 -6.13 3.92 11.03
C ARG A 212 -6.61 4.36 9.65
N TRP A 213 -6.74 3.42 8.72
CA TRP A 213 -7.28 3.69 7.38
C TRP A 213 -7.89 2.43 6.76
N ARG A 214 -8.54 2.61 5.61
CA ARG A 214 -9.09 1.52 4.77
C ARG A 214 -8.15 1.22 3.64
N THR A 215 -8.02 -0.06 3.31
CA THR A 215 -7.17 -0.50 2.20
C THR A 215 -7.81 -1.63 1.42
N ALA A 216 -7.59 -1.61 0.11
CA ALA A 216 -7.94 -2.69 -0.80
C ALA A 216 -6.81 -3.72 -0.96
N LEU A 217 -5.65 -3.49 -0.32
CA LEU A 217 -4.50 -4.39 -0.40
C LEU A 217 -4.76 -5.68 0.36
N SER A 218 -4.45 -6.83 -0.24
CA SER A 218 -4.71 -8.15 0.33
C SER A 218 -3.45 -8.99 0.55
N GLY A 219 -2.28 -8.46 0.21
CA GLY A 219 -1.04 -9.23 0.09
C GLY A 219 -0.95 -10.07 -1.19
N GLN A 220 -2.05 -10.24 -1.92
CA GLN A 220 -2.02 -10.86 -3.24
C GLN A 220 -1.47 -9.88 -4.26
N LEU A 221 -0.59 -10.38 -5.11
CA LEU A 221 0.02 -9.59 -6.17
C LEU A 221 -0.68 -9.94 -7.49
N PRO A 222 -0.85 -8.96 -8.41
CA PRO A 222 -1.46 -9.23 -9.69
C PRO A 222 -0.65 -10.27 -10.47
N GLU A 223 -1.35 -11.24 -11.06
CA GLU A 223 -0.77 -12.10 -12.09
C GLU A 223 -0.74 -11.29 -13.40
N LEU A 224 0.45 -11.10 -13.97
CA LEU A 224 0.69 -10.29 -15.17
C LEU A 224 1.02 -11.16 -16.39
#